data_AF-A0A9D6Z015-F1
#
_entry.id   AF-A0A9D6Z015-F1
#
_cell.length_a   1.000
_cell.length_b   1.000
_cell.length_c   1.000
_cell.angle_alpha   90.00
_cell.angle_beta   90.00
_cell.angle_gamma   90.00
#
_symmetry.space_group_name_H-M   'P 1'
#
loop_
_entity.id
_entity.type
_entity.pdbx_description
1 polymer ?
#
loop_
_entity_poly.entity_id
_entity_poly.type
_entity_poly.pdbx_seq_one_letter_code
_entity_poly.pdbx_strand_id
1 'polypeptide(L)'
;CQIFDPWDQAFGAMVTEAKSIPHWDDRVAALAKVAGEIGRMNEQGIRGSDALLGVLDGAELDAGTVCEIGFAAGLGKKCFGLRTDFRDVGDFEGLPINLRVLYFIESSGGRLFRRIDGIEI
;
A
#
# COMPACT_ATOMS: atom_id res chain seq x y z
N CYS A 1 -1.64 8.15 -18.50
CA CYS A 1 -1.42 7.83 -17.07
C CYS A 1 0.01 7.32 -16.92
N GLN A 2 0.80 7.88 -16.01
CA GLN A 2 2.11 7.35 -15.63
C GLN A 2 1.90 6.52 -14.36
N ILE A 3 2.44 5.29 -14.33
CA ILE A 3 2.31 4.39 -13.18
C ILE A 3 3.61 4.43 -12.40
N PHE A 4 3.50 4.68 -11.09
CA PHE A 4 4.56 4.43 -10.13
C PHE A 4 4.27 3.09 -9.44
N ASP A 5 5.03 2.05 -9.76
CA ASP A 5 4.96 0.77 -9.08
C ASP A 5 6.02 0.74 -7.95
N PRO A 6 5.62 0.62 -6.66
CA PRO A 6 6.57 0.59 -5.57
C PRO A 6 7.46 -0.67 -5.59
N TRP A 7 7.11 -1.73 -6.32
CA TRP A 7 7.89 -2.96 -6.42
C TRP A 7 9.00 -2.90 -7.47
N ASP A 8 8.96 -1.94 -8.39
CA ASP A 8 10.04 -1.69 -9.36
C ASP A 8 11.28 -1.06 -8.70
N GLN A 9 11.19 -0.70 -7.41
CA GLN A 9 12.29 -0.12 -6.66
C GLN A 9 13.40 -1.17 -6.40
N ALA A 10 14.65 -0.84 -6.76
CA ALA A 10 15.79 -1.75 -6.68
C ALA A 10 16.40 -1.91 -5.26
N PHE A 11 15.59 -2.23 -4.24
CA PHE A 11 16.07 -2.46 -2.87
C PHE A 11 16.57 -3.90 -2.61
N GLY A 12 16.31 -4.84 -3.53
CA GLY A 12 16.62 -6.26 -3.33
C GLY A 12 18.10 -6.55 -3.03
N ALA A 13 19.02 -5.84 -3.66
CA ALA A 13 20.46 -5.98 -3.41
C ALA A 13 20.82 -5.53 -1.98
N MET A 14 20.33 -4.35 -1.55
CA MET A 14 20.58 -3.81 -0.20
C MET A 14 19.99 -4.70 0.89
N VAL A 15 18.78 -5.23 0.68
CA VAL A 15 18.16 -6.18 1.62
C VAL A 15 18.97 -7.46 1.72
N THR A 16 19.42 -8.00 0.58
CA THR A 16 20.25 -9.21 0.54
C THR A 16 21.56 -9.00 1.30
N GLU A 17 22.27 -7.90 1.01
CA GLU A 17 23.52 -7.55 1.68
C GLU A 17 23.34 -7.40 3.19
N ALA A 18 22.32 -6.65 3.63
CA ALA A 18 22.02 -6.48 5.05
C ALA A 18 21.74 -7.82 5.75
N LYS A 19 20.95 -8.70 5.11
CA LYS A 19 20.64 -10.05 5.65
C LYS A 19 21.88 -10.96 5.76
N SER A 20 22.89 -10.74 4.93
CA SER A 20 24.13 -11.54 4.92
C SER A 20 25.11 -11.17 6.04
N ILE A 21 24.92 -10.07 6.76
CA ILE A 21 25.78 -9.66 7.89
C ILE A 21 25.71 -10.74 8.99
N PRO A 22 26.83 -11.35 9.43
CA PRO A 22 26.78 -12.45 10.42
C PRO A 22 26.39 -12.00 11.83
N HIS A 23 26.95 -10.89 12.29
CA HIS A 23 26.73 -10.37 13.63
C HIS A 23 25.30 -9.81 13.77
N TRP A 24 24.59 -10.20 14.84
CA TRP A 24 23.16 -9.91 15.00
C TRP A 24 22.88 -8.40 15.07
N ASP A 25 23.61 -7.66 15.92
CA ASP A 25 23.34 -6.24 16.13
C ASP A 25 23.62 -5.42 14.87
N ASP A 26 24.70 -5.74 14.15
CA ASP A 26 25.05 -5.06 12.90
C ASP A 26 24.03 -5.37 11.80
N ARG A 27 23.55 -6.61 11.73
CA ARG A 27 22.48 -7.01 10.78
C ARG A 27 21.18 -6.27 11.08
N VAL A 28 20.77 -6.19 12.34
CA VAL A 28 19.55 -5.46 12.73
C VAL A 28 19.69 -3.98 12.41
N ALA A 29 20.84 -3.36 12.71
CA ALA A 29 21.09 -1.95 12.39
C ALA A 29 21.04 -1.69 10.87
N ALA A 30 21.65 -2.56 10.06
CA ALA A 30 21.61 -2.45 8.60
C ALA A 30 20.18 -2.62 8.06
N LEU A 31 19.43 -3.62 8.55
CA LEU A 31 18.03 -3.84 8.14
C LEU A 31 17.13 -2.67 8.54
N ALA A 32 17.31 -2.09 9.73
CA ALA A 32 16.57 -0.91 10.16
C ALA A 32 16.82 0.28 9.23
N LYS A 33 18.07 0.49 8.79
CA LYS A 33 18.41 1.52 7.82
C LYS A 33 17.73 1.28 6.48
N VAL A 34 17.81 0.05 5.94
CA VAL A 34 17.15 -0.30 4.67
C VAL A 34 15.64 -0.13 4.75
N ALA A 35 15.01 -0.53 5.87
CA ALA A 35 13.58 -0.36 6.10
C ALA A 35 13.17 1.13 6.11
N GLY A 36 13.97 1.99 6.74
CA GLY A 36 13.75 3.44 6.73
C GLY A 36 13.84 4.05 5.33
N GLU A 37 14.79 3.61 4.51
CA GLU A 37 14.91 4.07 3.12
C GLU A 37 13.74 3.62 2.23
N ILE A 38 13.28 2.38 2.38
CA ILE A 38 12.09 1.87 1.68
C ILE A 38 10.87 2.69 2.08
N GLY A 39 10.63 2.87 3.38
CA GLY A 39 9.50 3.65 3.88
C GLY A 39 9.52 5.09 3.37
N ARG A 40 10.70 5.73 3.38
CA ARG A 40 10.89 7.09 2.82
C ARG A 40 10.57 7.14 1.33
N MET A 41 10.99 6.14 0.55
CA MET A 41 10.73 6.11 -0.88
C MET A 41 9.24 5.90 -1.19
N ASN A 42 8.56 5.01 -0.46
CA ASN A 42 7.11 4.83 -0.58
C ASN A 42 6.37 6.13 -0.25
N GLU A 43 6.72 6.80 0.84
CA GLU A 43 6.15 8.11 1.20
C GLU A 43 6.31 9.14 0.06
N GLN A 44 7.53 9.23 -0.49
CA GLN A 44 7.82 10.14 -1.61
C GLN A 44 7.02 9.80 -2.87
N GLY A 45 6.89 8.52 -3.19
CA GLY A 45 6.06 8.04 -4.29
C GLY A 45 4.60 8.48 -4.11
N ILE A 46 4.03 8.25 -2.93
CA ILE A 46 2.66 8.68 -2.62
C ILE A 46 2.53 10.19 -2.76
N ARG A 47 3.45 10.98 -2.16
CA ARG A 47 3.45 12.44 -2.26
C ARG A 47 3.54 12.93 -3.71
N GLY A 48 4.28 12.24 -4.57
CA GLY A 48 4.44 12.57 -5.99
C GLY A 48 3.25 12.17 -6.87
N SER A 49 2.42 11.22 -6.46
CA SER A 49 1.30 10.72 -7.26
C SER A 49 0.01 11.55 -7.12
N ASP A 50 -0.78 11.66 -8.17
CA ASP A 50 -2.10 12.32 -8.12
C ASP A 50 -3.18 11.46 -7.43
N ALA A 51 -3.04 10.15 -7.55
CA ALA A 51 -3.94 9.15 -6.98
C ALA A 51 -3.17 7.91 -6.54
N LEU A 52 -3.78 7.11 -5.67
CA LEU A 52 -3.25 5.83 -5.19
C LEU A 52 -4.23 4.70 -5.54
N LEU A 53 -3.72 3.58 -6.03
CA LEU A 53 -4.49 2.35 -6.22
C LEU A 53 -3.93 1.28 -5.28
N GLY A 54 -4.73 0.87 -4.29
CA GLY A 54 -4.40 -0.24 -3.41
C GLY A 54 -4.96 -1.56 -3.94
N VAL A 55 -4.15 -2.61 -3.97
CA VAL A 55 -4.62 -3.98 -4.21
C VAL A 55 -4.99 -4.59 -2.86
N LEU A 56 -6.27 -4.89 -2.68
CA LEU A 56 -6.92 -5.20 -1.41
C LEU A 56 -7.48 -6.63 -1.38
N ASP A 57 -6.76 -7.55 -2.03
CA ASP A 57 -7.08 -8.97 -2.01
C ASP A 57 -6.58 -9.65 -0.73
N GLY A 58 -7.23 -10.76 -0.38
CA GLY A 58 -6.94 -11.53 0.83
C GLY A 58 -8.06 -11.46 1.87
N ALA A 59 -7.98 -12.38 2.84
CA ALA A 59 -8.89 -12.41 3.98
C ALA A 59 -8.62 -11.25 4.96
N GLU A 60 -7.33 -10.92 5.14
CA GLU A 60 -6.87 -9.74 5.85
C GLU A 60 -6.16 -8.83 4.85
N LEU A 61 -6.42 -7.53 4.96
CA LEU A 61 -5.77 -6.55 4.11
C LEU A 61 -4.31 -6.36 4.54
N ASP A 62 -3.41 -6.21 3.57
CA ASP A 62 -2.01 -5.88 3.87
C ASP A 62 -1.91 -4.57 4.65
N ALA A 63 -1.29 -4.63 5.84
CA ALA A 63 -1.19 -3.50 6.75
C ALA A 63 -0.40 -2.33 6.14
N GLY A 64 0.60 -2.62 5.29
CA GLY A 64 1.35 -1.61 4.55
C GLY A 64 0.44 -0.82 3.62
N THR A 65 -0.27 -1.53 2.75
CA THR A 65 -1.24 -0.97 1.79
C THR A 65 -2.34 -0.16 2.50
N VAL A 66 -2.86 -0.67 3.62
CA VAL A 66 -3.87 0.04 4.43
C VAL A 66 -3.31 1.34 5.02
N CYS A 67 -2.08 1.32 5.52
CA CYS A 67 -1.40 2.51 6.03
C CYS A 67 -1.22 3.56 4.92
N GLU A 68 -0.79 3.12 3.73
CA GLU A 68 -0.54 3.98 2.58
C GLU A 68 -1.84 4.62 2.05
N ILE A 69 -2.96 3.88 2.01
CA ILE A 69 -4.29 4.43 1.69
C ILE A 69 -4.69 5.53 2.67
N GLY A 70 -4.53 5.27 3.97
CA GLY A 70 -4.85 6.24 5.02
C GLY A 70 -3.99 7.50 4.90
N PHE A 71 -2.68 7.33 4.66
CA PHE A 71 -1.75 8.44 4.44
C PHE A 71 -2.09 9.26 3.20
N ALA A 72 -2.35 8.61 2.06
CA ALA A 72 -2.72 9.27 0.81
C ALA A 72 -4.04 10.06 0.94
N ALA A 73 -5.07 9.44 1.53
CA ALA A 73 -6.34 10.11 1.79
C ALA A 73 -6.17 11.31 2.74
N GLY A 74 -5.33 11.18 3.77
CA GLY A 74 -4.98 12.27 4.69
C GLY A 74 -4.25 13.44 4.01
N LEU A 75 -3.54 13.19 2.90
CA LEU A 75 -2.95 14.21 2.04
C LEU A 75 -3.94 14.81 1.03
N GLY A 76 -5.20 14.37 1.02
CA GLY A 76 -6.21 14.80 0.06
C GLY A 76 -6.07 14.16 -1.33
N LYS A 77 -5.29 13.07 -1.45
CA LYS A 77 -5.14 12.33 -2.71
C LYS A 77 -6.31 11.39 -2.91
N LYS A 78 -6.71 11.19 -4.16
CA LYS A 78 -7.75 10.24 -4.51
C LYS A 78 -7.23 8.80 -4.34
N CYS A 79 -7.95 7.97 -3.61
CA CYS A 79 -7.59 6.59 -3.32
C CYS A 79 -8.61 5.63 -3.96
N PHE A 80 -8.11 4.68 -4.73
CA PHE A 80 -8.89 3.59 -5.31
C PHE A 80 -8.48 2.27 -4.67
N GLY A 81 -9.43 1.34 -4.59
CA GLY A 81 -9.17 -0.02 -4.15
C GLY A 81 -9.55 -1.03 -5.22
N LEU A 82 -8.69 -2.00 -5.48
CA LEU A 82 -9.03 -3.19 -6.26
C LEU A 82 -9.14 -4.39 -5.32
N ARG A 83 -10.30 -5.03 -5.29
CA ARG A 83 -10.50 -6.30 -4.57
C ARG A 83 -11.18 -7.31 -5.47
N THR A 84 -10.40 -8.21 -6.05
CA THR A 84 -10.89 -9.30 -6.90
C THR A 84 -11.47 -10.45 -6.08
N ASP A 85 -11.09 -10.59 -4.80
CA ASP A 85 -11.68 -11.55 -3.86
C ASP A 85 -13.15 -11.21 -3.59
N PHE A 86 -14.07 -12.04 -4.09
CA PHE A 86 -15.51 -11.80 -4.00
C PHE A 86 -16.06 -11.89 -2.56
N ARG A 87 -15.30 -12.43 -1.61
CA ARG A 87 -15.76 -12.58 -0.23
C ARG A 87 -15.72 -11.23 0.49
N ASP A 88 -16.78 -10.98 1.24
CA ASP A 88 -16.89 -9.84 2.12
C ASP A 88 -16.23 -10.15 3.47
N VAL A 89 -15.29 -9.29 3.87
CA VAL A 89 -14.51 -9.42 5.11
C VAL A 89 -14.56 -8.14 5.95
N GLY A 90 -15.55 -7.28 5.69
CA GLY A 90 -15.77 -6.06 6.45
C GLY A 90 -16.42 -6.29 7.80
N ASP A 91 -16.46 -5.22 8.59
CA ASP A 91 -16.96 -5.25 9.97
C ASP A 91 -18.48 -5.50 10.06
N PHE A 92 -19.22 -5.31 8.97
CA PHE A 92 -20.67 -5.51 8.88
C PHE A 92 -21.05 -6.34 7.66
N GLU A 93 -22.24 -6.96 7.71
CA GLU A 93 -22.78 -7.74 6.61
C GLU A 93 -22.85 -6.90 5.32
N GLY A 94 -22.34 -7.47 4.21
CA GLY A 94 -22.28 -6.79 2.91
C GLY A 94 -21.14 -5.78 2.76
N LEU A 95 -20.30 -5.57 3.77
CA LEU A 95 -19.10 -4.73 3.62
C LEU A 95 -17.92 -5.56 3.11
N PRO A 96 -17.28 -5.13 2.01
CA PRO A 96 -16.26 -5.93 1.35
C PRO A 96 -14.94 -5.99 2.11
N ILE A 97 -14.62 -4.95 2.89
CA ILE A 97 -13.37 -4.75 3.61
C ILE A 97 -13.59 -3.94 4.88
N ASN A 98 -12.54 -3.78 5.68
CA ASN A 98 -12.58 -2.95 6.89
C ASN A 98 -13.18 -1.55 6.64
N LEU A 99 -14.07 -1.13 7.55
CA LEU A 99 -14.86 0.10 7.43
C LEU A 99 -14.00 1.37 7.31
N ARG A 100 -12.80 1.40 7.92
CA ARG A 100 -11.93 2.58 7.89
C ARG A 100 -11.27 2.72 6.53
N VAL A 101 -10.86 1.60 5.94
CA VAL A 101 -10.24 1.57 4.61
C VAL A 101 -11.27 1.96 3.56
N LEU A 102 -12.48 1.40 3.64
CA LEU A 102 -13.59 1.76 2.76
C LEU A 102 -13.91 3.25 2.86
N TYR A 103 -14.01 3.79 4.07
CA TYR A 103 -14.23 5.22 4.30
C TYR A 103 -13.16 6.09 3.65
N PHE A 104 -11.86 5.78 3.79
CA PHE A 104 -10.80 6.60 3.20
C PHE A 104 -10.81 6.56 1.67
N ILE A 105 -11.13 5.41 1.08
CA ILE A 105 -11.31 5.28 -0.38
C ILE A 105 -12.46 6.18 -0.85
N GLU A 106 -13.65 6.06 -0.25
CA GLU A 106 -14.84 6.79 -0.71
C GLU A 106 -14.76 8.29 -0.42
N SER A 107 -14.30 8.68 0.79
CA SER A 107 -14.18 10.09 1.17
C SER A 107 -13.12 10.86 0.38
N SER A 108 -12.13 10.17 -0.19
CA SER A 108 -11.14 10.76 -1.11
C SER A 108 -11.70 11.02 -2.53
N GLY A 109 -12.95 10.64 -2.80
CA GLY A 109 -13.56 10.71 -4.13
C GLY A 109 -13.14 9.57 -5.07
N GLY A 110 -12.57 8.50 -4.53
CA GLY A 110 -12.31 7.26 -5.24
C GLY A 110 -13.38 6.21 -4.97
N ARG A 111 -13.07 4.95 -5.28
CA ARG A 111 -14.02 3.83 -5.19
C ARG A 111 -13.28 2.50 -5.08
N LEU A 112 -13.95 1.52 -4.46
CA LEU A 112 -13.56 0.11 -4.47
C LEU A 112 -14.17 -0.61 -5.68
N PHE A 113 -13.37 -1.37 -6.41
CA PHE A 113 -13.81 -2.13 -7.58
C PHE A 113 -13.45 -3.60 -7.47
N ARG A 114 -14.22 -4.44 -8.16
CA ARG A 114 -13.98 -5.90 -8.23
C ARG A 114 -13.18 -6.33 -9.47
N ARG A 115 -12.98 -5.40 -10.41
CA ARG A 115 -12.28 -5.61 -11.68
C ARG A 115 -11.48 -4.36 -12.00
N ILE A 116 -10.29 -4.53 -12.59
CA ILE A 116 -9.40 -3.41 -12.92
C ILE A 116 -10.04 -2.46 -13.94
N ASP A 117 -10.84 -2.97 -14.86
CA ASP A 117 -11.56 -2.17 -15.88
C ASP A 117 -12.52 -1.14 -15.27
N GLY A 118 -12.84 -1.26 -13.97
CA GLY A 118 -13.66 -0.29 -13.25
C GLY A 118 -12.91 0.99 -12.88
N ILE A 119 -11.60 1.08 -13.09
CA ILE A 119 -10.82 2.26 -12.75
C ILE A 119 -11.03 3.37 -13.79
N GLU A 120 -11.57 4.50 -13.35
CA GLU A 120 -11.78 5.70 -14.18
C GLU A 120 -10.75 6.75 -13.75
N ILE A 121 -9.65 6.90 -14.50
CA ILE A 121 -8.55 7.85 -14.26
C ILE A 121 -8.44 8.85 -15.41
#